data_AF-A0A220S2J7-F1
#
_entry.id   AF-A0A220S2J7-F1
#
_cell.length_a   1.000
_cell.length_b   1.000
_cell.length_c   1.000
_cell.angle_alpha   90.00
_cell.angle_beta   90.00
_cell.angle_gamma   90.00
#
_symmetry.space_group_name_H-M   'P 1'
#
loop_
_entity.id
_entity.type
_entity.pdbx_description
1 polymer ?
#
loop_
_entity_poly.entity_id
_entity_poly.type
_entity_poly.pdbx_seq_one_letter_code
_entity_poly.pdbx_strand_id
1 'polypeptide(L)'
;MYYPEGRWENPGIFQKTSELLFYPWNMGQLFYYDFACAALLLAPPLLGYRPSRDVKRYALLLGSLAIWYALPHIGFQTAYIYQRFGLFVPVFWYLVWQPQEAAGRRYDMKQVAVTAFVCAVAALMFKVYSNNVLFDSSETVKDFDEVVATMPSEKRILGLGEPFMWGDGKLTSFAEYLHFAQWYQVKKRGWADYSFASAHAMPVRLKLKKMYPGYGYNRLVDEKNLTEILDCSIYSYLLVRTQKTPGELQRLLDRNPRCNSVRLNKQAGQWLLFENPAVQ
;
A
#
# COMPACT_ATOMS: atom_id res chain seq x y z
N MET A 1 0.69 -5.56 -8.14
CA MET A 1 1.34 -5.49 -9.47
C MET A 1 2.42 -6.57 -9.55
N TYR A 2 2.62 -7.22 -10.70
CA TYR A 2 3.71 -8.18 -10.91
C TYR A 2 4.72 -7.50 -11.83
N TYR A 3 5.97 -7.43 -11.42
CA TYR A 3 7.01 -6.79 -12.23
C TYR A 3 7.74 -7.86 -13.05
N PRO A 4 8.20 -7.53 -14.27
CA PRO A 4 9.02 -8.44 -15.06
C PRO A 4 10.23 -8.93 -14.27
N GLU A 5 10.64 -10.18 -14.51
CA GLU A 5 11.91 -10.69 -13.96
C GLU A 5 13.06 -9.77 -14.36
N GLY A 6 13.95 -9.47 -13.41
CA GLY A 6 15.08 -8.55 -13.63
C GLY A 6 14.76 -7.06 -13.57
N ARG A 7 13.48 -6.63 -13.46
CA ARG A 7 13.18 -5.21 -13.24
C ARG A 7 13.73 -4.77 -11.88
N TRP A 8 14.60 -3.77 -11.92
CA TRP A 8 15.25 -3.19 -10.76
C TRP A 8 15.13 -1.67 -10.82
N GLU A 9 14.55 -1.06 -9.80
CA GLU A 9 14.44 0.39 -9.71
C GLU A 9 15.01 0.86 -8.39
N ASN A 10 16.03 1.71 -8.45
CA ASN A 10 16.66 2.26 -7.27
C ASN A 10 16.58 3.79 -7.33
N PRO A 11 15.74 4.41 -6.49
CA PRO A 11 15.68 5.86 -6.35
C PRO A 11 17.03 6.43 -5.92
N GLY A 12 17.28 7.68 -6.34
CA GLY A 12 18.49 8.39 -5.94
C GLY A 12 18.56 8.61 -4.42
N ILE A 13 19.77 8.82 -3.89
CA ILE A 13 20.00 8.98 -2.46
C ILE A 13 19.18 10.13 -1.86
N PHE A 14 19.04 11.25 -2.58
CA PHE A 14 18.26 12.39 -2.11
C PHE A 14 16.77 12.07 -1.96
N GLN A 15 16.20 11.33 -2.91
CA GLN A 15 14.82 10.86 -2.82
C GLN A 15 14.66 9.91 -1.64
N LYS A 16 15.56 8.94 -1.47
CA LYS A 16 15.52 8.04 -0.30
C LYS A 16 15.63 8.80 1.01
N THR A 17 16.44 9.84 1.08
CA THR A 17 16.60 10.66 2.28
C THR A 17 15.33 11.45 2.59
N SER A 18 14.68 12.06 1.58
CA SER A 18 13.41 12.76 1.82
C SER A 18 12.31 11.79 2.23
N GLU A 19 12.28 10.59 1.64
CA GLU A 19 11.31 9.55 1.94
C GLU A 19 11.38 9.01 3.38
N LEU A 20 12.54 9.10 4.05
CA LEU A 20 12.66 8.75 5.47
C LEU A 20 11.77 9.59 6.38
N LEU A 21 11.40 10.79 5.95
CA LEU A 21 10.49 11.65 6.72
C LEU A 21 9.05 11.16 6.67
N PHE A 22 8.63 10.49 5.60
CA PHE A 22 7.22 10.23 5.30
C PHE A 22 6.85 8.76 5.42
N TYR A 23 7.65 7.86 4.86
CA TYR A 23 7.33 6.43 4.79
C TYR A 23 7.18 5.72 6.15
N PRO A 24 7.93 6.06 7.22
CA PRO A 24 7.69 5.47 8.54
C PRO A 24 6.27 5.69 9.05
N TRP A 25 5.57 6.70 8.53
CA TRP A 25 4.24 7.12 8.94
C TRP A 25 3.15 6.73 7.94
N ASN A 26 3.44 5.83 6.99
CA ASN A 26 2.52 5.41 5.92
C ASN A 26 1.86 6.62 5.22
N MET A 27 2.69 7.53 4.70
CA MET A 27 2.23 8.68 3.93
C MET A 27 3.18 8.99 2.78
N GLY A 28 2.62 9.59 1.72
CA GLY A 28 3.41 10.26 0.70
C GLY A 28 4.03 11.57 1.23
N GLN A 29 4.78 12.26 0.37
CA GLN A 29 5.30 13.58 0.69
C GLN A 29 4.14 14.59 0.79
N LEU A 30 3.91 15.11 1.99
CA LEU A 30 2.80 16.01 2.31
C LEU A 30 3.30 17.16 3.19
N PHE A 31 3.44 18.34 2.59
CA PHE A 31 4.10 19.51 3.21
C PHE A 31 3.51 19.92 4.57
N TYR A 32 2.23 19.62 4.81
CA TYR A 32 1.56 19.96 6.07
C TYR A 32 1.99 19.09 7.26
N TYR A 33 2.61 17.93 7.04
CA TYR A 33 3.17 17.09 8.10
C TYR A 33 4.70 17.21 8.26
N ASP A 34 5.37 18.01 7.43
CA ASP A 34 6.83 18.20 7.48
C ASP A 34 7.29 18.65 8.86
N PHE A 35 6.57 19.62 9.44
CA PHE A 35 6.87 20.12 10.78
C PHE A 35 6.71 19.06 11.87
N ALA A 36 5.68 18.21 11.78
CA ALA A 36 5.48 17.13 12.75
C ALA A 36 6.62 16.10 12.64
N CYS A 37 7.00 15.72 11.43
CA CYS A 37 8.10 14.76 11.21
C CYS A 37 9.45 15.32 11.67
N ALA A 38 9.74 16.58 11.33
CA ALA A 38 10.94 17.26 11.77
C ALA A 38 10.98 17.41 13.28
N ALA A 39 9.86 17.79 13.91
CA ALA A 39 9.77 17.92 15.36
C ALA A 39 10.07 16.60 16.08
N LEU A 40 9.60 15.46 15.56
CA LEU A 40 9.93 14.15 16.11
C LEU A 40 11.43 13.83 16.00
N LEU A 41 12.02 13.99 14.82
CA LEU A 41 13.45 13.70 14.62
C LEU A 41 14.35 14.61 15.46
N LEU A 42 13.98 15.88 15.61
CA LEU A 42 14.72 16.87 16.39
C LEU A 42 14.37 16.86 17.89
N ALA A 43 13.35 16.10 18.32
CA ALA A 43 12.94 16.08 19.72
C ALA A 43 14.07 15.71 20.69
N PRO A 44 14.89 14.66 20.45
CA PRO A 44 15.93 14.29 21.41
C PRO A 44 16.94 15.40 21.72
N PRO A 45 17.61 16.05 20.71
CA PRO A 45 18.55 17.12 21.02
C PRO A 45 17.87 18.36 21.62
N LEU A 46 16.62 18.68 21.21
CA LEU A 46 15.87 19.81 21.78
C LEU A 46 15.48 19.58 23.25
N LEU A 47 15.19 18.33 23.62
CA LEU A 47 14.95 17.91 25.01
C LEU A 47 16.24 17.81 25.85
N GLY A 48 17.40 18.05 25.24
CA GLY A 48 18.70 18.02 25.90
C GLY A 48 19.30 16.63 26.03
N TYR A 49 18.82 15.65 25.26
CA TYR A 49 19.49 14.35 25.17
C TYR A 49 20.78 14.50 24.37
N ARG A 50 21.76 13.65 24.68
CA ARG A 50 22.99 13.54 23.89
C ARG A 50 23.04 12.19 23.18
N PRO A 51 23.70 12.10 22.02
CA PRO A 51 24.02 10.79 21.45
C PRO A 51 24.88 9.99 22.43
N SER A 52 24.57 8.70 22.56
CA SER A 52 25.33 7.78 23.40
C SER A 52 26.76 7.63 22.89
N ARG A 53 27.71 7.35 23.79
CA ARG A 53 29.07 6.92 23.40
C ARG A 53 29.16 5.41 23.15
N ASP A 54 28.14 4.67 23.57
CA ASP A 54 28.06 3.23 23.34
C ASP A 54 27.72 2.94 21.88
N VAL A 55 28.73 2.52 21.13
CA VAL A 55 28.64 2.18 19.71
C VAL A 55 27.60 1.09 19.45
N LYS A 56 27.33 0.20 20.42
CA LYS A 56 26.34 -0.88 20.26
C LYS A 56 24.94 -0.34 20.01
N ARG A 57 24.61 0.84 20.55
CA ARG A 57 23.30 1.47 20.34
C ARG A 57 23.08 1.94 18.91
N TYR A 58 24.16 2.19 18.16
CA TYR A 58 24.11 2.62 16.77
C TYR A 58 23.93 1.45 15.81
N ALA A 59 24.25 0.22 16.22
CA ALA A 59 24.26 -0.93 15.33
C ALA A 59 22.91 -1.13 14.61
N LEU A 60 21.80 -1.02 15.33
CA LEU A 60 20.45 -1.18 14.77
C LEU A 60 20.06 -0.02 13.82
N LEU A 61 20.40 1.21 14.19
CA LEU A 61 20.15 2.39 13.35
C LEU A 61 20.97 2.32 12.05
N LEU A 62 22.28 2.09 12.17
CA LEU A 62 23.18 1.99 11.02
C LEU A 62 22.82 0.80 10.13
N GLY A 63 22.45 -0.35 10.71
CA GLY A 63 21.96 -1.50 9.96
C GLY A 63 20.68 -1.18 9.18
N SER A 64 19.72 -0.48 9.80
CA SER A 64 18.47 -0.08 9.13
C SER A 64 18.71 0.94 8.03
N LEU A 65 19.58 1.92 8.25
CA LEU A 65 19.99 2.89 7.23
C LEU A 65 20.75 2.20 6.08
N ALA A 66 21.63 1.24 6.38
CA ALA A 66 22.32 0.46 5.37
C ALA A 66 21.32 -0.30 4.49
N ILE A 67 20.34 -0.98 5.09
CA ILE A 67 19.26 -1.65 4.37
C ILE A 67 18.46 -0.64 3.52
N TRP A 68 18.10 0.51 4.11
CA TRP A 68 17.33 1.56 3.44
C TRP A 68 18.02 2.07 2.16
N TYR A 69 19.30 2.42 2.26
CA TYR A 69 20.05 2.96 1.13
C TYR A 69 20.52 1.89 0.15
N ALA A 70 20.79 0.65 0.60
CA ALA A 70 21.26 -0.43 -0.27
C ALA A 70 20.15 -1.12 -1.06
N LEU A 71 18.97 -1.34 -0.47
CA LEU A 71 17.88 -2.07 -1.14
C LEU A 71 17.15 -1.20 -2.15
N PRO A 72 16.68 -1.76 -3.29
CA PRO A 72 15.97 -1.00 -4.31
C PRO A 72 14.52 -0.70 -3.90
N HIS A 73 13.85 0.19 -4.65
CA HIS A 73 12.40 0.34 -4.56
C HIS A 73 11.69 -0.90 -5.10
N ILE A 74 12.09 -1.37 -6.29
CA ILE A 74 11.58 -2.59 -6.92
C ILE A 74 12.73 -3.59 -7.09
N GLY A 75 12.50 -4.82 -6.64
CA GLY A 75 13.37 -5.98 -6.85
C GLY A 75 12.60 -7.27 -6.60
N PHE A 76 13.06 -8.42 -7.11
CA PHE A 76 12.41 -9.72 -6.85
C PHE A 76 10.88 -9.68 -7.09
N GLN A 77 10.45 -8.98 -8.15
CA GLN A 77 9.04 -8.81 -8.53
C GLN A 77 8.15 -8.15 -7.48
N THR A 78 8.75 -7.44 -6.53
CA THR A 78 8.09 -6.81 -5.38
C THR A 78 8.48 -5.33 -5.32
N ALA A 79 7.48 -4.45 -5.16
CA ALA A 79 7.70 -3.03 -4.93
C ALA A 79 7.76 -2.69 -3.44
N TYR A 80 8.25 -1.48 -3.18
CA TYR A 80 8.38 -0.89 -1.86
C TYR A 80 9.29 -1.71 -0.94
N ILE A 81 10.44 -2.21 -1.43
CA ILE A 81 11.31 -3.08 -0.62
C ILE A 81 11.94 -2.30 0.53
N TYR A 82 12.73 -1.26 0.26
CA TYR A 82 13.39 -0.52 1.34
C TYR A 82 12.39 0.22 2.23
N GLN A 83 11.26 0.68 1.66
CA GLN A 83 10.22 1.40 2.37
C GLN A 83 9.66 0.61 3.55
N ARG A 84 9.58 -0.73 3.46
CA ARG A 84 9.11 -1.62 4.54
C ARG A 84 9.99 -1.54 5.79
N PHE A 85 11.26 -1.17 5.64
CA PHE A 85 12.20 -1.03 6.74
C PHE A 85 12.21 0.39 7.34
N GLY A 86 11.48 1.34 6.73
CA GLY A 86 11.43 2.73 7.19
C GLY A 86 10.93 2.87 8.62
N LEU A 87 9.97 2.05 9.05
CA LEU A 87 9.41 2.07 10.40
C LEU A 87 10.47 1.89 11.51
N PHE A 88 11.55 1.17 11.21
CA PHE A 88 12.61 0.89 12.18
C PHE A 88 13.54 2.09 12.41
N VAL A 89 13.68 2.98 11.43
CA VAL A 89 14.58 4.13 11.50
C VAL A 89 14.24 5.06 12.66
N PRO A 90 13.00 5.58 12.84
CA PRO A 90 12.68 6.43 13.98
C PRO A 90 12.82 5.68 15.32
N VAL A 91 12.43 4.40 15.39
CA VAL A 91 12.56 3.59 16.61
C VAL A 91 14.02 3.51 17.06
N PHE A 92 14.92 3.12 16.15
CA PHE A 92 16.34 2.99 16.47
C PHE A 92 17.06 4.33 16.57
N TRP A 93 16.54 5.39 15.93
CA TRP A 93 17.00 6.76 16.14
C TRP A 93 16.86 7.16 17.60
N TYR A 94 15.69 6.93 18.22
CA TYR A 94 15.48 7.28 19.63
C TYR A 94 16.36 6.47 20.61
N LEU A 95 16.74 5.23 20.29
CA LEU A 95 17.61 4.41 21.13
C LEU A 95 19.05 4.94 21.27
N VAL A 96 19.51 5.70 20.29
CA VAL A 96 20.87 6.29 20.28
C VAL A 96 21.02 7.36 21.36
N TRP A 97 19.92 7.98 21.79
CA TRP A 97 19.95 9.11 22.70
C TRP A 97 19.98 8.67 24.16
N GLN A 98 20.75 9.39 24.98
CA GLN A 98 20.83 9.19 26.43
C GLN A 98 20.47 10.49 27.15
N PRO A 99 19.79 10.39 28.32
CA PRO A 99 19.49 11.56 29.12
C PRO A 99 20.79 12.22 29.56
N GLN A 100 20.82 13.55 29.49
CA GLN A 100 21.88 14.34 30.09
C GLN A 100 21.31 14.99 31.35
N GLU A 101 22.07 14.97 32.44
CA GLU A 101 21.75 15.79 33.60
C GLU A 101 21.63 17.25 33.17
N ALA A 102 20.52 17.86 33.60
CA ALA A 102 20.14 19.19 33.17
C ALA A 102 21.13 20.21 33.75
N ALA A 103 22.16 20.57 32.99
CA ALA A 103 22.93 21.78 33.28
C ALA A 103 21.96 22.96 33.24
N GLY A 104 21.78 23.66 34.36
CA GLY A 104 20.75 24.69 34.57
C GLY A 104 20.67 25.70 33.43
N ARG A 105 19.79 25.43 32.45
CA ARG A 105 19.50 26.37 31.36
C ARG A 105 18.42 27.34 31.83
N ARG A 106 18.64 28.62 31.56
CA ARG A 106 17.77 29.74 31.94
C ARG A 106 16.38 29.76 31.25
N TYR A 107 16.21 28.99 30.18
CA TYR A 107 14.98 28.99 29.37
C TYR A 107 14.33 27.61 29.35
N ASP A 108 13.01 27.58 29.42
CA ASP A 108 12.21 26.36 29.37
C ASP A 108 12.02 25.83 27.93
N MET A 109 13.12 25.74 27.19
CA MET A 109 13.15 25.08 25.88
C MET A 109 12.73 23.61 25.97
N LYS A 110 12.82 23.02 27.17
CA LYS A 110 12.30 21.68 27.45
C LYS A 110 10.79 21.64 27.35
N GLN A 111 10.06 22.55 28.00
CA GLN A 111 8.60 22.64 27.86
C GLN A 111 8.17 22.87 26.42
N VAL A 112 8.88 23.74 25.67
CA VAL A 112 8.59 23.96 24.25
C VAL A 112 8.83 22.68 23.44
N ALA A 113 9.94 21.98 23.65
CA ALA A 113 10.26 20.74 22.95
C ALA A 113 9.30 19.60 23.30
N VAL A 114 8.90 19.47 24.57
CA VAL A 114 7.89 18.49 25.01
C VAL A 114 6.55 18.81 24.36
N THR A 115 6.12 20.07 24.39
CA THR A 115 4.87 20.51 23.75
C THR A 115 4.91 20.23 22.25
N ALA A 116 6.00 20.58 21.55
CA ALA A 116 6.18 20.31 20.13
C ALA A 116 6.15 18.82 19.81
N PHE A 117 6.79 17.98 20.63
CA PHE A 117 6.76 16.52 20.49
C PHE A 117 5.35 15.97 20.67
N VAL A 118 4.64 16.38 21.73
CA VAL A 118 3.26 15.94 22.00
C VAL A 118 2.33 16.37 20.87
N CYS A 119 2.43 17.61 20.39
CA CYS A 119 1.66 18.10 19.25
C CYS A 119 1.97 17.32 17.97
N ALA A 120 3.24 16.96 17.72
CA ALA A 120 3.63 16.18 16.55
C ALA A 120 3.06 14.75 16.60
N VAL A 121 3.16 14.08 17.75
CA VAL A 121 2.55 12.75 17.96
C VAL A 121 1.03 12.85 17.80
N ALA A 122 0.39 13.84 18.43
CA ALA A 122 -1.06 14.05 18.33
C ALA A 122 -1.49 14.29 16.88
N ALA A 123 -0.76 15.09 16.10
CA ALA A 123 -1.05 15.35 14.70
C ALA A 123 -0.95 14.07 13.85
N LEU A 124 0.08 13.25 14.04
CA LEU A 124 0.24 11.99 13.31
C LEU A 124 -0.79 10.94 13.73
N MET A 125 -1.14 10.87 15.01
CA MET A 125 -2.20 9.97 15.50
C MET A 125 -3.57 10.41 15.00
N PHE A 126 -3.86 11.71 15.03
CA PHE A 126 -5.08 12.28 14.45
C PHE A 126 -5.16 12.01 12.95
N LYS A 127 -4.04 12.11 12.22
CA LYS A 127 -3.95 11.71 10.81
C LYS A 127 -4.33 10.25 10.59
N VAL A 128 -3.80 9.33 11.40
CA VAL A 128 -4.15 7.91 11.30
C VAL A 128 -5.64 7.70 11.59
N TYR A 129 -6.16 8.31 12.65
CA TYR A 129 -7.58 8.24 13.01
C TYR A 129 -8.48 8.79 11.89
N SER A 130 -8.19 9.99 11.41
CA SER A 130 -8.91 10.66 10.33
C SER A 130 -8.93 9.83 9.05
N ASN A 131 -7.78 9.28 8.64
CA ASN A 131 -7.74 8.39 7.48
C ASN A 131 -8.66 7.18 7.64
N ASN A 132 -8.73 6.56 8.82
CA ASN A 132 -9.62 5.42 9.05
C ASN A 132 -11.09 5.82 8.96
N VAL A 133 -11.46 6.96 9.58
CA VAL A 133 -12.84 7.47 9.52
C VAL A 133 -13.22 7.85 8.09
N LEU A 134 -12.36 8.54 7.37
CA LEU A 134 -12.58 8.94 5.97
C LEU A 134 -12.67 7.73 5.04
N PHE A 135 -11.87 6.70 5.29
CA PHE A 135 -11.92 5.47 4.52
C PHE A 135 -13.21 4.68 4.77
N ASP A 136 -13.57 4.48 6.04
CA ASP A 136 -14.79 3.75 6.43
C ASP A 136 -16.07 4.45 5.95
N SER A 137 -16.07 5.78 5.93
CA SER A 137 -17.20 6.58 5.44
C SER A 137 -17.22 6.78 3.92
N SER A 138 -16.19 6.32 3.19
CA SER A 138 -16.02 6.51 1.75
C SER A 138 -17.16 5.88 0.95
N GLU A 139 -17.69 6.62 -0.02
CA GLU A 139 -18.66 6.11 -1.00
C GLU A 139 -18.08 4.93 -1.78
N THR A 140 -16.80 4.97 -2.15
CA THR A 140 -16.11 3.88 -2.87
C THR A 140 -16.13 2.57 -2.09
N VAL A 141 -16.07 2.61 -0.75
CA VAL A 141 -16.14 1.41 0.10
C VAL A 141 -17.58 0.89 0.16
N LYS A 142 -18.56 1.78 0.27
CA LYS A 142 -19.99 1.42 0.26
C LYS A 142 -20.40 0.80 -1.09
N ASP A 143 -19.96 1.39 -2.19
CA ASP A 143 -20.19 0.89 -3.55
C ASP A 143 -19.59 -0.51 -3.74
N PHE A 144 -18.37 -0.73 -3.22
CA PHE A 144 -17.75 -2.06 -3.21
C PHE A 144 -18.60 -3.06 -2.43
N ASP A 145 -19.09 -2.68 -1.25
CA ASP A 145 -19.91 -3.55 -0.42
C ASP A 145 -21.25 -3.89 -1.07
N GLU A 146 -21.87 -2.93 -1.76
CA GLU A 146 -23.07 -3.16 -2.56
C GLU A 146 -22.82 -4.19 -3.68
N VAL A 147 -21.71 -4.03 -4.41
CA VAL A 147 -21.32 -4.97 -5.47
C VAL A 147 -20.99 -6.36 -4.90
N VAL A 148 -20.19 -6.44 -3.85
CA VAL A 148 -19.80 -7.72 -3.24
C VAL A 148 -20.99 -8.43 -2.60
N ALA A 149 -22.00 -7.70 -2.14
CA ALA A 149 -23.20 -8.29 -1.58
C ALA A 149 -23.94 -9.18 -2.59
N THR A 150 -23.95 -8.83 -3.89
CA THR A 150 -24.61 -9.62 -4.94
C THR A 150 -23.83 -10.87 -5.34
N MET A 151 -22.55 -10.94 -4.99
CA MET A 151 -21.69 -12.08 -5.34
C MET A 151 -21.99 -13.29 -4.44
N PRO A 152 -22.08 -14.51 -5.00
CA PRO A 152 -22.18 -15.74 -4.24
C PRO A 152 -20.87 -16.03 -3.49
N SER A 153 -20.97 -16.88 -2.46
CA SER A 153 -19.82 -17.37 -1.69
C SER A 153 -19.00 -18.41 -2.46
N GLU A 154 -17.77 -18.63 -2.01
CA GLU A 154 -16.90 -19.73 -2.46
C GLU A 154 -16.55 -19.74 -3.96
N LYS A 155 -16.76 -18.63 -4.67
CA LYS A 155 -16.35 -18.50 -6.08
C LYS A 155 -14.92 -18.02 -6.21
N ARG A 156 -14.38 -18.20 -7.42
CA ARG A 156 -13.10 -17.62 -7.82
C ARG A 156 -13.32 -16.33 -8.61
N ILE A 157 -12.66 -15.26 -8.18
CA ILE A 157 -12.82 -13.92 -8.74
C ILE A 157 -11.48 -13.29 -9.08
N LEU A 158 -11.49 -12.33 -9.99
CA LEU A 158 -10.32 -11.51 -10.32
C LEU A 158 -10.61 -10.04 -10.03
N GLY A 159 -9.77 -9.42 -9.21
CA GLY A 159 -9.76 -7.97 -9.03
C GLY A 159 -8.95 -7.28 -10.14
N LEU A 160 -9.59 -6.39 -10.90
CA LEU A 160 -8.98 -5.55 -11.93
C LEU A 160 -9.03 -4.08 -11.50
N GLY A 161 -7.98 -3.32 -11.78
CA GLY A 161 -7.96 -1.88 -11.56
C GLY A 161 -7.10 -1.13 -12.56
N GLU A 162 -7.41 0.13 -12.82
CA GLU A 162 -6.53 0.99 -13.62
C GLU A 162 -5.24 1.32 -12.85
N PRO A 163 -4.10 1.47 -13.55
CA PRO A 163 -2.92 2.10 -12.97
C PRO A 163 -3.29 3.45 -12.36
N PHE A 164 -2.74 3.79 -11.19
CA PHE A 164 -2.96 5.05 -10.47
C PHE A 164 -4.35 5.28 -9.86
N MET A 165 -5.33 4.41 -10.12
CA MET A 165 -6.61 4.44 -9.42
C MET A 165 -6.64 3.50 -8.22
N TRP A 166 -5.58 3.51 -7.44
CA TRP A 166 -5.53 2.76 -6.18
C TRP A 166 -5.95 3.61 -4.99
N GLY A 167 -6.23 4.90 -5.20
CA GLY A 167 -6.79 5.76 -4.19
C GLY A 167 -7.81 6.78 -4.72
N ASP A 168 -8.43 7.51 -3.81
CA ASP A 168 -9.40 8.58 -4.07
C ASP A 168 -8.80 9.98 -3.89
N GLY A 169 -7.52 10.06 -3.50
CA GLY A 169 -6.83 11.32 -3.20
C GLY A 169 -7.31 12.02 -1.91
N LYS A 170 -8.25 11.41 -1.19
CA LYS A 170 -8.80 11.93 0.08
C LYS A 170 -7.97 11.51 1.30
N LEU A 171 -7.12 10.50 1.14
CA LEU A 171 -6.27 9.96 2.20
C LEU A 171 -4.82 10.37 1.98
N THR A 172 -4.00 10.24 3.02
CA THR A 172 -2.56 10.47 2.90
C THR A 172 -1.79 9.32 2.22
N SER A 173 -2.47 8.19 1.97
CA SER A 173 -1.97 7.06 1.18
C SER A 173 -2.49 7.16 -0.25
N PHE A 174 -1.79 6.54 -1.21
CA PHE A 174 -2.15 6.58 -2.64
C PHE A 174 -2.62 5.22 -3.18
N ALA A 175 -2.81 4.22 -2.31
CA ALA A 175 -3.04 2.83 -2.71
C ALA A 175 -4.03 2.07 -1.81
N GLU A 176 -4.97 2.76 -1.18
CA GLU A 176 -5.96 2.19 -0.25
C GLU A 176 -6.87 1.10 -0.85
N TYR A 177 -7.13 1.15 -2.15
CA TYR A 177 -7.92 0.14 -2.87
C TYR A 177 -7.06 -0.86 -3.65
N LEU A 178 -5.73 -0.78 -3.51
CA LEU A 178 -4.86 -1.80 -4.07
C LEU A 178 -5.14 -3.13 -3.36
N HIS A 179 -5.46 -4.18 -4.12
CA HIS A 179 -5.85 -5.50 -3.60
C HIS A 179 -7.18 -5.54 -2.86
N PHE A 180 -8.04 -4.52 -2.99
CA PHE A 180 -9.32 -4.45 -2.27
C PHE A 180 -10.25 -5.66 -2.53
N ALA A 181 -10.17 -6.25 -3.72
CA ALA A 181 -10.88 -7.49 -4.06
C ALA A 181 -10.60 -8.65 -3.09
N GLN A 182 -9.49 -8.65 -2.35
CA GLN A 182 -9.22 -9.69 -1.34
C GLN A 182 -10.19 -9.67 -0.16
N TRP A 183 -10.87 -8.55 0.11
CA TRP A 183 -11.93 -8.52 1.13
C TRP A 183 -13.08 -9.48 0.82
N TYR A 184 -13.29 -9.83 -0.45
CA TYR A 184 -14.22 -10.89 -0.83
C TYR A 184 -13.84 -12.24 -0.21
N GLN A 185 -12.55 -12.57 -0.08
CA GLN A 185 -12.12 -13.82 0.58
C GLN A 185 -12.58 -13.87 2.04
N VAL A 186 -12.49 -12.75 2.74
CA VAL A 186 -12.91 -12.63 4.14
C VAL A 186 -14.44 -12.64 4.25
N LYS A 187 -15.13 -11.84 3.43
CA LYS A 187 -16.58 -11.65 3.53
C LYS A 187 -17.40 -12.83 2.99
N LYS A 188 -16.90 -13.52 1.97
CA LYS A 188 -17.66 -14.52 1.18
C LYS A 188 -16.99 -15.89 1.11
N ARG A 189 -15.85 -16.10 1.79
CA ARG A 189 -15.07 -17.35 1.78
C ARG A 189 -14.66 -17.82 0.37
N GLY A 190 -14.65 -16.91 -0.60
CA GLY A 190 -14.22 -17.21 -1.96
C GLY A 190 -12.72 -16.98 -2.15
N TRP A 191 -12.27 -17.17 -3.38
CA TRP A 191 -10.89 -16.96 -3.79
C TRP A 191 -10.78 -15.73 -4.68
N ALA A 192 -10.08 -14.69 -4.22
CA ALA A 192 -9.80 -13.50 -5.03
C ALA A 192 -8.35 -13.49 -5.49
N ASP A 193 -8.13 -13.46 -6.81
CA ASP A 193 -6.82 -13.13 -7.36
C ASP A 193 -6.66 -11.60 -7.36
N TYR A 194 -5.56 -11.04 -6.87
CA TYR A 194 -4.30 -11.63 -6.42
C TYR A 194 -4.32 -12.18 -4.99
N SER A 195 -3.51 -13.23 -4.70
CA SER A 195 -3.23 -13.70 -3.33
C SER A 195 -1.84 -13.27 -2.83
N PHE A 196 -1.77 -12.70 -1.61
CA PHE A 196 -0.48 -12.33 -0.99
C PHE A 196 0.44 -13.54 -0.76
N ALA A 197 -0.10 -14.74 -0.61
CA ALA A 197 0.68 -15.97 -0.49
C ALA A 197 1.53 -16.27 -1.75
N SER A 198 1.33 -15.53 -2.84
CA SER A 198 2.19 -15.59 -4.01
C SER A 198 3.41 -14.64 -3.96
N ALA A 199 3.46 -13.70 -3.01
CA ALA A 199 4.59 -12.79 -2.84
C ALA A 199 5.82 -13.50 -2.25
N HIS A 200 7.01 -13.01 -2.57
CA HIS A 200 8.28 -13.54 -2.01
C HIS A 200 8.43 -13.30 -0.51
N ALA A 201 7.77 -12.27 0.03
CA ALA A 201 7.90 -11.86 1.42
C ALA A 201 7.08 -12.71 2.41
N MET A 202 6.21 -13.62 1.94
CA MET A 202 5.35 -14.41 2.82
C MET A 202 6.04 -15.70 3.30
N PRO A 203 5.87 -16.11 4.57
CA PRO A 203 6.48 -17.33 5.10
C PRO A 203 5.86 -18.60 4.50
N VAL A 204 4.56 -18.58 4.22
CA VAL A 204 3.84 -19.66 3.52
C VAL A 204 3.52 -19.20 2.10
N ARG A 205 3.95 -19.98 1.10
CA ARG A 205 3.92 -19.57 -0.30
C ARG A 205 3.20 -20.54 -1.21
N LEU A 206 2.39 -19.99 -2.12
CA LEU A 206 1.84 -20.74 -3.24
C LEU A 206 2.95 -21.07 -4.24
N LYS A 207 2.93 -22.29 -4.78
CA LYS A 207 3.82 -22.69 -5.88
C LYS A 207 3.29 -22.06 -7.17
N LEU A 208 3.85 -20.92 -7.59
CA LEU A 208 3.42 -20.19 -8.79
C LEU A 208 3.30 -21.08 -10.04
N LYS A 209 4.25 -22.01 -10.24
CA LYS A 209 4.22 -22.98 -11.37
C LYS A 209 3.02 -23.94 -11.34
N LYS A 210 2.33 -24.06 -10.20
CA LYS A 210 1.09 -24.86 -10.03
C LYS A 210 -0.18 -24.03 -10.13
N MET A 211 -0.07 -22.71 -10.27
CA MET A 211 -1.20 -21.84 -10.60
C MET A 211 -1.49 -21.94 -12.11
N TYR A 212 -2.32 -21.05 -12.64
CA TYR A 212 -2.62 -20.98 -14.08
C TYR A 212 -1.57 -20.13 -14.83
N PRO A 213 -1.35 -20.38 -16.13
CA PRO A 213 -0.50 -19.54 -16.96
C PRO A 213 -0.93 -18.06 -16.93
N GLY A 214 0.00 -17.15 -16.69
CA GLY A 214 -0.30 -15.71 -16.63
C GLY A 214 -0.75 -15.18 -15.27
N TYR A 215 -0.71 -16.01 -14.20
CA TYR A 215 -0.97 -15.54 -12.84
C TYR A 215 -0.12 -14.31 -12.49
N GLY A 216 -0.79 -13.22 -12.09
CA GLY A 216 -0.15 -11.98 -11.64
C GLY A 216 -0.07 -10.87 -12.68
N TYR A 217 -0.18 -11.20 -13.97
CA TYR A 217 -0.10 -10.25 -15.09
C TYR A 217 -1.46 -9.74 -15.58
N ASN A 218 -2.55 -10.40 -15.19
CA ASN A 218 -3.88 -10.18 -15.73
C ASN A 218 -4.72 -9.12 -14.97
N ARG A 219 -4.11 -8.20 -14.22
CA ARG A 219 -4.81 -7.39 -13.19
C ARG A 219 -5.07 -5.93 -13.54
N LEU A 220 -4.63 -5.50 -14.71
CA LEU A 220 -4.71 -4.11 -15.13
C LEU A 220 -5.90 -3.91 -16.07
N VAL A 221 -6.57 -2.78 -15.92
CA VAL A 221 -7.59 -2.34 -16.87
C VAL A 221 -6.91 -1.55 -17.98
N ASP A 222 -6.23 -2.26 -18.87
CA ASP A 222 -5.64 -1.71 -20.09
C ASP A 222 -6.06 -2.55 -21.30
N GLU A 223 -6.02 -1.94 -22.49
CA GLU A 223 -6.53 -2.56 -23.72
C GLU A 223 -5.85 -3.90 -24.00
N LYS A 224 -4.51 -3.94 -23.99
CA LYS A 224 -3.74 -5.15 -24.27
C LYS A 224 -4.08 -6.26 -23.28
N ASN A 225 -4.17 -5.94 -22.00
CA ASN A 225 -4.53 -6.95 -21.01
C ASN A 225 -5.94 -7.51 -21.26
N LEU A 226 -6.92 -6.64 -21.47
CA LEU A 226 -8.31 -7.05 -21.64
C LEU A 226 -8.57 -7.81 -22.94
N THR A 227 -7.87 -7.48 -24.03
CA THR A 227 -8.08 -8.09 -25.36
C THR A 227 -7.24 -9.35 -25.61
N GLU A 228 -6.03 -9.44 -25.05
CA GLU A 228 -5.05 -10.49 -25.42
C GLU A 228 -4.60 -11.38 -24.26
N ILE A 229 -4.44 -10.84 -23.06
CA ILE A 229 -3.73 -11.52 -21.95
C ILE A 229 -4.70 -12.15 -20.95
N LEU A 230 -5.79 -11.45 -20.64
CA LEU A 230 -6.75 -11.86 -19.63
C LEU A 230 -7.42 -13.18 -20.02
N ASP A 231 -7.44 -14.11 -19.07
CA ASP A 231 -8.14 -15.39 -19.20
C ASP A 231 -9.30 -15.44 -18.21
N CYS A 232 -10.54 -15.29 -18.73
CA CYS A 232 -11.73 -15.29 -17.90
C CYS A 232 -12.28 -16.70 -17.64
N SER A 233 -11.75 -17.74 -18.29
CA SER A 233 -12.28 -19.12 -18.23
C SER A 233 -12.19 -19.76 -16.84
N ILE A 234 -11.39 -19.20 -15.94
CA ILE A 234 -11.19 -19.69 -14.57
C ILE A 234 -11.88 -18.83 -13.51
N TYR A 235 -12.55 -17.74 -13.91
CA TYR A 235 -13.18 -16.80 -12.98
C TYR A 235 -14.67 -16.77 -13.20
N SER A 236 -15.43 -16.97 -12.12
CA SER A 236 -16.89 -16.76 -12.13
C SER A 236 -17.22 -15.27 -12.20
N TYR A 237 -16.37 -14.40 -11.63
CA TYR A 237 -16.58 -12.96 -11.64
C TYR A 237 -15.29 -12.17 -11.89
N LEU A 238 -15.42 -11.07 -12.63
CA LEU A 238 -14.43 -10.00 -12.68
C LEU A 238 -14.95 -8.81 -11.88
N LEU A 239 -14.20 -8.41 -10.86
CA LEU A 239 -14.48 -7.23 -10.06
C LEU A 239 -13.55 -6.11 -10.49
N VAL A 240 -14.09 -5.12 -11.19
CA VAL A 240 -13.32 -4.10 -11.89
C VAL A 240 -13.54 -2.74 -11.25
N ARG A 241 -12.45 -2.06 -10.90
CA ARG A 241 -12.48 -0.64 -10.53
C ARG A 241 -11.95 0.21 -11.67
N THR A 242 -12.80 1.03 -12.28
CA THR A 242 -12.42 1.85 -13.44
C THR A 242 -13.20 3.17 -13.54
N GLN A 243 -12.63 4.16 -14.22
CA GLN A 243 -13.35 5.33 -14.74
C GLN A 243 -13.92 5.09 -16.14
N LYS A 244 -13.50 4.02 -16.83
CA LYS A 244 -14.07 3.63 -18.12
C LYS A 244 -15.53 3.26 -17.97
N THR A 245 -16.31 3.56 -18.99
CA THR A 245 -17.73 3.19 -19.01
C THR A 245 -17.91 1.67 -19.13
N PRO A 246 -19.01 1.10 -18.62
CA PRO A 246 -19.27 -0.34 -18.77
C PRO A 246 -19.28 -0.79 -20.23
N GLY A 247 -19.81 0.04 -21.14
CA GLY A 247 -19.85 -0.25 -22.58
C GLY A 247 -18.47 -0.26 -23.24
N GLU A 248 -17.52 0.55 -22.78
CA GLU A 248 -16.12 0.47 -23.24
C GLU A 248 -15.46 -0.82 -22.80
N LEU A 249 -15.61 -1.20 -21.52
CA LEU A 249 -15.05 -2.45 -21.03
C LEU A 249 -15.68 -3.68 -21.70
N GLN A 250 -17.01 -3.69 -21.88
CA GLN A 250 -17.69 -4.79 -22.54
C GLN A 250 -17.15 -4.98 -23.97
N ARG A 251 -16.98 -3.89 -24.74
CA ARG A 251 -16.38 -3.96 -26.08
C ARG A 251 -14.97 -4.55 -26.10
N LEU A 252 -14.15 -4.25 -25.08
CA LEU A 252 -12.80 -4.81 -24.96
C LEU A 252 -12.84 -6.29 -24.60
N LEU A 253 -13.70 -6.70 -23.66
CA LEU A 253 -13.88 -8.09 -23.26
C LEU A 253 -14.46 -8.94 -24.39
N ASP A 254 -15.39 -8.41 -25.19
CA ASP A 254 -15.99 -9.10 -26.33
C ASP A 254 -14.98 -9.42 -27.45
N ARG A 255 -13.91 -8.60 -27.57
CA ARG A 255 -12.80 -8.85 -28.50
C ARG A 255 -11.87 -9.96 -28.03
N ASN A 256 -11.92 -10.34 -26.76
CA ASN A 256 -11.12 -11.42 -26.20
C ASN A 256 -11.92 -12.74 -26.24
N PRO A 257 -11.50 -13.73 -27.05
CA PRO A 257 -12.21 -15.01 -27.17
C PRO A 257 -12.37 -15.78 -25.86
N ARG A 258 -11.52 -15.51 -24.85
CA ARG A 258 -11.59 -16.15 -23.52
C ARG A 258 -12.50 -15.41 -22.54
N CYS A 259 -12.98 -14.23 -22.91
CA CYS A 259 -13.79 -13.35 -22.05
C CYS A 259 -15.09 -12.88 -22.71
N ASN A 260 -15.36 -13.24 -23.96
CA ASN A 260 -16.53 -12.80 -24.72
C ASN A 260 -17.88 -13.32 -24.17
N SER A 261 -17.89 -14.24 -23.20
CA SER A 261 -19.08 -14.69 -22.47
C SER A 261 -19.40 -13.83 -21.25
N VAL A 262 -18.44 -13.03 -20.80
CA VAL A 262 -18.52 -12.25 -19.56
C VAL A 262 -19.44 -11.05 -19.77
N ARG A 263 -20.40 -10.84 -18.86
CA ARG A 263 -21.41 -9.77 -18.97
C ARG A 263 -21.47 -8.94 -17.70
N LEU A 264 -21.74 -7.64 -17.86
CA LEU A 264 -22.00 -6.77 -16.72
C LEU A 264 -23.22 -7.30 -15.93
N ASN A 265 -23.01 -7.55 -14.65
CA ASN A 265 -24.06 -7.97 -13.71
C ASN A 265 -24.51 -6.79 -12.84
N LYS A 266 -23.56 -6.03 -12.28
CA LYS A 266 -23.86 -4.93 -11.35
C LYS A 266 -22.84 -3.80 -11.49
N GLN A 267 -23.30 -2.58 -11.24
CA GLN A 267 -22.47 -1.39 -11.09
C GLN A 267 -22.90 -0.64 -9.82
N ALA A 268 -21.92 -0.16 -9.06
CA ALA A 268 -22.08 0.86 -8.03
C ALA A 268 -20.85 1.78 -8.08
N GLY A 269 -21.08 3.07 -8.30
CA GLY A 269 -20.01 4.06 -8.53
C GLY A 269 -18.97 3.59 -9.56
N GLN A 270 -17.71 3.48 -9.11
CA GLN A 270 -16.56 3.05 -9.93
C GLN A 270 -16.33 1.53 -9.94
N TRP A 271 -17.15 0.76 -9.22
CA TRP A 271 -17.06 -0.69 -9.16
C TRP A 271 -18.03 -1.32 -10.16
N LEU A 272 -17.48 -2.17 -11.02
CA LEU A 272 -18.20 -2.93 -12.02
C LEU A 272 -17.99 -4.42 -11.74
N LEU A 273 -19.08 -5.16 -11.64
CA LEU A 273 -19.08 -6.60 -11.52
C LEU A 273 -19.49 -7.19 -12.85
N PHE A 274 -18.61 -7.98 -13.42
CA PHE A 274 -18.95 -8.82 -14.56
C PHE A 274 -19.02 -10.28 -14.13
N GLU A 275 -20.01 -10.99 -14.64
CA GLU A 275 -20.26 -12.40 -14.39
C GLU A 275 -19.89 -13.23 -15.60
N ASN A 276 -19.27 -14.38 -15.36
CA ASN A 276 -19.01 -15.38 -16.38
C ASN A 276 -19.98 -16.56 -16.22
N PRO A 277 -21.04 -16.65 -17.03
CA PRO A 277 -22.02 -17.73 -16.93
C PRO A 277 -21.42 -19.11 -17.28
N ALA A 278 -20.24 -19.15 -17.92
CA ALA A 278 -19.57 -20.38 -18.31
C ALA A 278 -18.84 -21.08 -17.14
N VAL A 279 -18.68 -20.42 -15.99
CA VAL A 279 -17.90 -20.91 -14.85
C VAL A 279 -18.79 -20.98 -13.60
N GLN A 280 -19.48 -22.11 -13.44
CA GLN A 280 -20.30 -22.41 -12.27
C GLN A 280 -19.47 -23.04 -11.14
#